data_AF-A0A6N2CXK0-F1
#
_entry.id   AF-A0A6N2CXK0-F1
#
_cell.length_a   1.000
_cell.length_b   1.000
_cell.length_c   1.000
_cell.angle_alpha   90.00
_cell.angle_beta   90.00
_cell.angle_gamma   90.00
#
_symmetry.space_group_name_H-M   'P 1'
#
loop_
_entity.id
_entity.type
_entity.pdbx_description
1 polymer ?
#
loop_
_entity_poly.entity_id
_entity_poly.type
_entity_poly.pdbx_seq_one_letter_code
_entity_poly.pdbx_strand_id
1 'polypeptide(L)'
;MTEAPYAHETTTQAHQDDPVGRPGHYRAGGIECIDAIRAALGRDGFVAYCRGNAIKYHWRALHKGDPVGDMRKAAVYTQWAISALEVDH
;
A
#
# COMPACT_ATOMS: atom_id res chain seq x y z
N MET A 1 -50.43 9.25 -1.56
CA MET A 1 -49.41 9.54 -2.58
C MET A 1 -48.65 10.75 -2.07
N THR A 2 -47.96 10.67 -0.93
CA THR A 2 -46.61 10.09 -0.73
C THR A 2 -45.63 10.59 -1.78
N GLU A 3 -44.65 11.40 -1.35
CA GLU A 3 -43.26 11.52 -1.83
C GLU A 3 -42.68 12.81 -1.21
N ALA A 4 -41.92 12.69 -0.12
CA ALA A 4 -40.91 13.67 0.26
C ALA A 4 -39.59 12.89 0.32
N PRO A 5 -38.63 13.17 -0.58
CA PRO A 5 -37.44 12.34 -0.71
C PRO A 5 -36.50 12.63 0.46
N TYR A 6 -35.93 11.55 0.98
CA TYR A 6 -35.00 11.50 2.08
C TYR A 6 -33.85 12.50 1.92
N ALA A 7 -33.54 13.21 3.01
CA ALA A 7 -32.34 14.01 3.13
C ALA A 7 -31.09 13.12 2.92
N HIS A 8 -30.29 13.44 1.91
CA HIS A 8 -28.99 12.82 1.73
C HIS A 8 -28.01 13.44 2.74
N GLU A 9 -27.89 12.82 3.90
CA GLU A 9 -26.78 13.09 4.82
C GLU A 9 -25.47 12.61 4.16
N THR A 10 -24.67 13.57 3.69
CA THR A 10 -23.33 13.30 3.19
C THR A 10 -22.46 12.84 4.36
N THR A 11 -22.38 11.52 4.58
CA THR A 11 -21.40 10.94 5.49
C THR A 11 -20.01 11.17 4.91
N THR A 12 -19.32 12.19 5.41
CA THR A 12 -17.88 12.39 5.21
C THR A 12 -17.15 11.15 5.74
N GLN A 13 -16.68 10.28 4.84
CA GLN A 13 -15.83 9.17 5.24
C GLN A 13 -14.48 9.72 5.72
N ALA A 14 -14.27 9.70 7.02
CA ALA A 14 -12.97 9.95 7.64
C ALA A 14 -11.97 8.89 7.16
N HIS A 15 -10.96 9.33 6.40
CA HIS A 15 -9.90 8.48 5.87
C HIS A 15 -8.93 8.16 7.01
N GLN A 16 -8.90 6.90 7.45
CA GLN A 16 -7.96 6.46 8.50
C GLN A 16 -6.56 6.32 7.91
N ASP A 17 -5.60 7.05 8.50
CA ASP A 17 -4.17 6.87 8.26
C ASP A 17 -3.74 5.48 8.75
N ASP A 18 -3.43 4.57 7.83
CA ASP A 18 -2.83 3.28 8.15
C ASP A 18 -1.30 3.40 8.05
N PRO A 19 -0.55 3.41 9.17
CA PRO A 19 0.90 3.55 9.15
C PRO A 19 1.64 2.37 8.48
N VAL A 20 0.95 1.26 8.19
CA VAL A 20 1.54 0.06 7.59
C VAL A 20 1.26 -0.01 6.09
N GLY A 21 0.02 0.26 5.66
CA GLY A 21 -0.39 0.21 4.26
C GLY A 21 -0.45 1.56 3.53
N ARG A 22 -0.64 2.67 4.26
CA ARG A 22 -0.88 4.02 3.71
C ARG A 22 -0.33 5.14 4.63
N PRO A 23 0.99 5.27 4.83
CA PRO A 23 1.52 6.36 5.63
C PRO A 23 1.21 7.71 4.95
N GLY A 24 0.48 8.62 5.62
CA GLY A 24 -0.06 9.86 5.04
C GLY A 24 0.96 10.84 4.44
N HIS A 25 2.26 10.59 4.59
CA HIS A 25 3.37 11.42 4.12
C HIS A 25 3.85 11.11 2.68
N TYR A 26 3.15 10.24 1.92
CA TYR A 26 3.54 9.87 0.56
C TYR A 26 2.60 10.37 -0.56
N ARG A 27 1.58 11.17 -0.22
CA ARG A 27 0.63 11.74 -1.19
C ARG A 27 1.06 13.15 -1.63
N ALA A 28 2.01 13.25 -2.55
CA ALA A 28 2.22 14.48 -3.31
C ALA A 28 1.40 14.39 -4.61
N GLY A 29 0.32 15.16 -4.74
CA GLY A 29 -0.43 15.29 -6.00
C GLY A 29 -1.46 14.20 -6.32
N GLY A 30 -1.91 13.41 -5.34
CA GLY A 30 -2.98 12.41 -5.52
C GLY A 30 -2.54 11.05 -6.06
N ILE A 31 -1.24 10.85 -6.28
CA ILE A 31 -0.63 9.57 -6.66
C ILE A 31 0.10 9.02 -5.44
N GLU A 32 -0.08 7.73 -5.13
CA GLU A 32 0.70 7.07 -4.08
C GLU A 32 2.15 6.89 -4.54
N CYS A 33 3.11 7.13 -3.64
CA CYS A 33 4.54 7.01 -3.99
C CYS A 33 4.90 5.63 -4.57
N ILE A 34 4.25 4.55 -4.13
CA ILE A 34 4.49 3.21 -4.66
C ILE A 34 4.11 3.08 -6.14
N ASP A 35 3.06 3.79 -6.58
CA ASP A 35 2.62 3.79 -7.97
C ASP A 35 3.58 4.60 -8.84
N ALA A 36 4.11 5.72 -8.32
CA ALA A 36 5.17 6.47 -8.99
C ALA A 36 6.45 5.63 -9.16
N ILE A 37 6.85 4.87 -8.14
CA ILE A 37 7.99 3.95 -8.22
C ILE A 37 7.72 2.85 -9.24
N ARG A 38 6.52 2.27 -9.27
CA ARG A 38 6.14 1.25 -10.26
C ARG A 38 6.24 1.78 -11.69
N ALA A 39 5.72 2.99 -11.93
CA ALA A 39 5.80 3.63 -13.24
C ALA A 39 7.25 3.93 -13.67
N ALA A 40 8.09 4.37 -12.72
CA ALA A 40 9.49 4.73 -13.01
C ALA A 40 10.39 3.51 -13.27
N LEU A 41 10.19 2.41 -12.54
CA LEU A 41 11.07 1.24 -12.63
C LEU A 41 10.62 0.20 -13.67
N GLY A 42 9.38 0.30 -14.16
CA GLY A 42 8.75 -0.75 -14.94
C GLY A 42 8.52 -2.02 -14.12
N ARG A 43 7.91 -3.04 -14.72
CA ARG A 43 7.49 -4.28 -14.04
C ARG A 43 8.65 -4.98 -13.33
N ASP A 44 9.69 -5.36 -14.08
CA ASP A 44 10.77 -6.20 -13.53
C ASP A 44 11.59 -5.44 -12.46
N GLY A 45 11.81 -4.14 -12.67
CA GLY A 45 12.45 -3.26 -11.70
C GLY A 45 11.61 -3.10 -10.43
N PHE A 46 10.29 -2.94 -10.56
CA PHE A 46 9.38 -2.86 -9.42
C PHE A 46 9.33 -4.18 -8.63
N VAL A 47 9.30 -5.33 -9.32
CA VAL A 47 9.37 -6.65 -8.66
C VAL A 47 10.68 -6.80 -7.90
N ALA A 48 11.81 -6.41 -8.47
CA ALA A 48 13.11 -6.44 -7.79
C ALA A 48 13.13 -5.52 -6.56
N TYR A 49 12.58 -4.30 -6.68
CA TYR A 49 12.44 -3.35 -5.58
C TYR A 49 11.60 -3.92 -4.42
N CYS A 50 10.45 -4.53 -4.73
CA CYS A 50 9.60 -5.16 -3.73
C CYS A 50 10.31 -6.32 -3.02
N ARG A 51 10.98 -7.20 -3.77
CA ARG A 51 11.74 -8.33 -3.20
C ARG A 51 12.86 -7.85 -2.27
N GLY A 52 13.61 -6.82 -2.65
CA GLY A 52 14.64 -6.23 -1.80
C GLY A 52 14.07 -5.67 -0.49
N ASN A 53 12.92 -4.99 -0.55
CA ASN A 53 12.25 -4.49 0.65
C ASN A 53 11.72 -5.61 1.54
N ALA A 54 11.14 -6.68 0.98
CA ALA A 54 10.70 -7.83 1.74
C ALA A 54 11.87 -8.47 2.52
N ILE A 55 13.02 -8.68 1.85
CA ILE A 55 14.25 -9.19 2.49
C ILE A 55 14.70 -8.25 3.62
N LYS A 56 14.73 -6.94 3.37
CA LYS A 56 15.10 -5.93 4.38
C LYS A 56 14.23 -6.04 5.64
N TYR A 57 12.91 -6.19 5.49
CA TYR A 57 12.01 -6.29 6.65
C TYR A 57 12.07 -7.65 7.33
N HIS A 58 12.26 -8.75 6.60
CA HIS A 58 12.55 -10.05 7.21
C HIS A 58 13.81 -10.01 8.06
N TRP A 59 14.89 -9.43 7.53
CA TRP A 59 16.13 -9.23 8.28
C TRP A 59 15.88 -8.35 9.50
N ARG A 60 15.15 -7.24 9.37
CA ARG A 60 14.94 -6.32 10.49
C ARG A 60 14.06 -6.90 11.61
N ALA A 61 13.09 -7.75 11.27
CA ALA A 61 12.12 -8.30 12.22
C ALA A 61 12.77 -9.02 13.42
N LEU A 62 13.89 -9.71 13.22
CA LEU A 62 14.59 -10.44 14.30
C LEU A 62 15.69 -9.61 14.99
N HIS A 63 15.91 -8.37 14.54
CA HIS A 63 17.01 -7.54 15.01
C HIS A 63 16.53 -6.22 15.67
N LYS A 64 15.26 -5.81 15.50
CA LYS A 64 14.78 -4.51 16.02
C LYS A 64 13.29 -4.49 16.36
N GLY A 65 12.98 -4.07 17.59
CA GLY A 65 11.81 -3.27 18.03
C GLY A 65 10.39 -3.83 17.80
N ASP A 66 10.00 -4.06 16.55
CA ASP A 66 8.64 -4.46 16.14
C ASP A 66 8.70 -5.58 15.09
N PRO A 67 8.95 -6.84 15.52
CA PRO A 67 9.04 -7.99 14.62
C PRO A 67 7.77 -8.19 13.79
N VAL A 68 6.60 -8.04 14.42
CA VAL A 68 5.31 -8.30 13.76
C VAL A 68 5.01 -7.24 12.71
N GLY A 69 5.19 -5.96 13.03
CA GLY A 69 5.00 -4.89 12.07
C GLY A 69 5.99 -4.95 10.91
N ASP A 70 7.19 -5.51 11.10
CA ASP A 70 8.13 -5.74 10.01
C ASP A 70 7.74 -6.93 9.14
N MET A 71 7.29 -8.03 9.74
CA MET A 71 6.75 -9.16 8.98
C MET A 71 5.51 -8.75 8.15
N ARG A 72 4.64 -7.88 8.69
CA ARG A 72 3.52 -7.31 7.93
C ARG A 72 3.99 -6.48 6.74
N LYS A 73 5.01 -5.62 6.92
CA LYS A 73 5.58 -4.85 5.80
C LYS A 73 6.17 -5.78 4.74
N ALA A 74 6.91 -6.82 5.13
CA ALA A 74 7.44 -7.80 4.19
C ALA A 74 6.33 -8.47 3.36
N ALA A 75 5.22 -8.84 4.02
CA ALA A 75 4.05 -9.40 3.34
C ALA A 75 3.42 -8.43 2.32
N VAL A 76 3.27 -7.15 2.68
CA VAL A 76 2.73 -6.12 1.75
C VAL A 76 3.60 -5.99 0.49
N TYR A 77 4.93 -5.88 0.65
CA TYR A 77 5.84 -5.80 -0.49
C TYR A 77 5.78 -7.07 -1.36
N THR A 78 5.63 -8.24 -0.73
CA THR A 78 5.47 -9.51 -1.45
C THR A 78 4.17 -9.52 -2.26
N GLN A 79 3.06 -9.05 -1.67
CA GLN A 79 1.77 -8.96 -2.36
C GLN A 79 1.83 -8.00 -3.57
N TRP A 80 2.50 -6.86 -3.43
CA TRP A 80 2.69 -5.95 -4.57
C TRP A 80 3.52 -6.56 -5.69
N ALA A 81 4.52 -7.39 -5.38
CA ALA A 81 5.27 -8.12 -6.39
C ALA A 81 4.39 -9.16 -7.10
N ILE A 82 3.56 -9.91 -6.36
CA ILE A 82 2.60 -10.87 -6.92
C ILE A 82 1.65 -10.15 -7.88
N SER A 83 1.01 -9.08 -7.43
CA SER A 83 0.06 -8.34 -8.27
C SER A 83 0.73 -7.75 -9.52
N ALA A 84 2.01 -7.36 -9.45
CA ALA A 84 2.74 -6.89 -10.64
C ALA A 84 3.03 -8.01 -11.65
N LEU A 85 3.11 -9.27 -11.22
CA LEU A 85 3.33 -10.44 -12.07
C LEU A 85 2.02 -10.99 -12.67
N GLU A 86 0.90 -10.86 -11.94
CA GLU A 86 -0.41 -11.36 -12.37
C GLU A 86 -1.06 -10.54 -13.50
N VAL A 87 -0.71 -9.26 -13.64
CA VAL A 87 -1.33 -8.34 -14.64
C VAL A 87 -1.00 -8.71 -16.09
N ASP A 88 -0.01 -9.57 -16.32
CA ASP A 88 0.43 -10.01 -17.67
C ASP A 88 -0.13 -11.39 -18.10
N HIS A 89 -1.25 -11.86 -17.49
CA HIS A 89 -1.97 -13.07 -17.90
C HIS A 89 -3.32 -12.80 -18.57
#